data_AF-A0A9D8WW46-F1
#
_entry.id   AF-A0A9D8WW46-F1
#
_cell.length_a   1.000
_cell.length_b   1.000
_cell.length_c   1.000
_cell.angle_alpha   90.00
_cell.angle_beta   90.00
_cell.angle_gamma   90.00
#
_symmetry.space_group_name_H-M   'P 1'
#
loop_
_entity.id
_entity.type
_entity.pdbx_description
1 polymer ?
#
loop_
_entity_poly.entity_id
_entity_poly.type
_entity_poly.pdbx_seq_one_letter_code
_entity_poly.pdbx_strand_id
1 'polypeptide(L)'
;MERLKFMTQTKHKKSYIICAPELSGSAGVRVLYKLREELEKQGFNAKIFCLVPLSKRQKNENIFVSDISLFDKQNDIVIYPEIVTGNPLYFRNVVRFMLNKPGLLGGETKYHYGELQFCFDRHCHDTAPMLRFDMINRTLFFDVHAPKNTNCFFVHKGGEGI
;
A
#
# COMPACT_ATOMS: atom_id res chain seq x y z
N MET A 1 35.84 8.61 -40.41
CA MET A 1 34.81 9.59 -40.02
C MET A 1 33.64 8.83 -39.42
N GLU A 2 33.43 9.04 -38.13
CA GLU A 2 32.49 8.36 -37.25
C GLU A 2 31.02 8.60 -37.64
N ARG A 3 30.19 7.57 -37.46
CA ARG A 3 28.75 7.74 -37.23
C ARG A 3 28.44 7.17 -35.85
N LEU A 4 28.64 8.00 -34.84
CA LEU A 4 28.19 7.78 -33.47
C LEU A 4 26.65 7.76 -33.50
N LYS A 5 26.06 6.56 -33.46
CA LYS A 5 24.62 6.38 -33.26
C LYS A 5 24.31 6.76 -31.82
N PHE A 6 23.76 7.95 -31.60
CA PHE A 6 23.13 8.30 -30.34
C PHE A 6 21.97 7.33 -30.10
N MET A 7 22.20 6.34 -29.23
CA MET A 7 21.12 5.54 -28.66
C MET A 7 20.29 6.49 -27.80
N THR A 8 19.10 6.84 -28.26
CA THR A 8 18.11 7.55 -27.46
C THR A 8 17.82 6.70 -26.23
N GLN A 9 18.38 7.10 -25.08
CA GLN A 9 18.18 6.42 -23.81
C GLN A 9 16.72 6.68 -23.38
N THR A 10 15.83 5.73 -23.68
CA THR A 10 14.44 5.79 -23.22
C THR A 10 14.44 5.77 -21.70
N LYS A 11 13.98 6.86 -21.08
CA LYS A 11 13.91 7.01 -19.63
C LYS A 11 13.11 5.84 -19.03
N HIS A 12 13.75 5.04 -18.18
CA HIS A 12 13.08 3.93 -17.47
C HIS A 12 11.89 4.48 -16.69
N LYS A 13 10.69 3.96 -16.99
CA LYS A 13 9.48 4.33 -16.25
C LYS A 13 9.45 3.47 -14.99
N LYS A 14 9.56 4.12 -13.83
CA LYS A 14 9.60 3.43 -12.53
C LYS A 14 8.34 2.59 -12.32
N SER A 15 8.53 1.37 -11.84
CA SER A 15 7.48 0.51 -11.33
C SER A 15 7.34 0.67 -9.81
N TYR A 16 6.17 0.29 -9.29
CA TYR A 16 5.86 0.29 -7.86
C TYR A 16 5.65 -1.15 -7.39
N ILE A 17 6.44 -1.57 -6.40
CA ILE A 17 6.35 -2.90 -5.81
C ILE A 17 5.85 -2.73 -4.39
N ILE A 18 4.64 -3.21 -4.12
CA ILE A 18 4.00 -3.10 -2.81
C ILE A 18 4.18 -4.44 -2.08
N CYS A 19 4.92 -4.43 -0.99
CA CYS A 19 5.01 -5.60 -0.11
C CYS A 19 3.75 -5.68 0.73
N ALA A 20 3.00 -6.77 0.61
CA ALA A 20 1.78 -6.99 1.36
C ALA A 20 1.68 -8.44 1.85
N PRO A 21 1.01 -8.67 2.99
CA PRO A 21 0.53 -10.01 3.33
C PRO A 21 -0.43 -10.56 2.28
N GLU A 22 -0.79 -11.84 2.40
CA GLU A 22 -1.86 -12.43 1.59
C GLU A 22 -3.17 -11.63 1.78
N LEU A 23 -3.90 -11.44 0.68
CA LEU A 23 -5.16 -10.71 0.69
C LEU A 23 -6.12 -11.32 1.71
N SER A 24 -6.60 -10.51 2.64
CA SER A 24 -7.46 -10.94 3.75
C SER A 24 -8.50 -9.88 4.09
N GLY A 25 -9.35 -10.17 5.09
CA GLY A 25 -10.33 -9.22 5.61
C GLY A 25 -9.74 -8.02 6.36
N SER A 26 -8.43 -8.02 6.66
CA SER A 26 -7.76 -6.92 7.36
C SER A 26 -7.82 -5.62 6.56
N ALA A 27 -8.27 -4.54 7.18
CA ALA A 27 -8.38 -3.22 6.54
C ALA A 27 -7.03 -2.73 6.00
N GLY A 28 -5.95 -2.90 6.77
CA GLY A 28 -4.61 -2.50 6.34
C GLY A 28 -4.14 -3.29 5.11
N VAL A 29 -4.35 -4.61 5.10
CA VAL A 29 -4.04 -5.42 3.91
C VAL A 29 -4.84 -4.94 2.71
N ARG A 30 -6.15 -4.74 2.85
CA ARG A 30 -7.00 -4.25 1.75
C ARG A 30 -6.57 -2.88 1.23
N VAL A 31 -6.09 -1.98 2.09
CA VAL A 31 -5.53 -0.69 1.70
C VAL A 31 -4.30 -0.85 0.79
N LEU A 32 -3.39 -1.80 1.08
CA LEU A 32 -2.21 -2.04 0.26
C LEU A 32 -2.58 -2.53 -1.16
N TYR A 33 -3.53 -3.46 -1.26
CA TYR A 33 -4.02 -3.92 -2.57
C TYR A 33 -4.78 -2.80 -3.29
N LYS A 34 -5.53 -1.98 -2.56
CA LYS A 34 -6.22 -0.82 -3.13
C LYS A 34 -5.24 0.21 -3.69
N LEU A 35 -4.15 0.49 -2.98
CA LEU A 35 -3.08 1.38 -3.45
C LEU A 35 -2.50 0.89 -4.78
N ARG A 36 -2.29 -0.42 -4.96
CA ARG A 36 -1.85 -1.00 -6.23
C ARG A 36 -2.83 -0.68 -7.35
N GLU A 37 -4.13 -0.91 -7.14
CA GLU A 37 -5.17 -0.60 -8.13
C GLU A 37 -5.19 0.88 -8.49
N GLU A 38 -5.10 1.77 -7.50
CA GLU A 38 -5.15 3.22 -7.75
C GLU A 38 -3.90 3.71 -8.50
N LEU A 39 -2.72 3.14 -8.25
CA LEU A 39 -1.52 3.42 -9.04
C LEU A 39 -1.68 2.98 -10.50
N GLU A 40 -2.25 1.80 -10.73
CA GLU A 40 -2.52 1.33 -12.10
C GLU A 40 -3.55 2.18 -12.83
N LYS A 41 -4.62 2.60 -12.15
CA LYS A 41 -5.60 3.53 -12.72
C LYS A 41 -4.99 4.85 -13.15
N GLN A 42 -3.93 5.29 -12.47
CA GLN A 42 -3.14 6.47 -12.85
C GLN A 42 -2.10 6.18 -13.96
N GLY A 43 -2.05 4.96 -14.48
CA GLY A 43 -1.17 4.55 -15.57
C GLY A 43 0.25 4.16 -15.13
N PHE A 44 0.47 3.90 -13.85
CA PHE A 44 1.74 3.35 -13.35
C PHE A 44 1.74 1.81 -13.39
N ASN A 45 2.92 1.21 -13.53
CA ASN A 45 3.08 -0.23 -13.37
C ASN A 45 3.19 -0.54 -11.87
N ALA A 46 2.22 -1.25 -11.30
CA ALA A 46 2.19 -1.57 -9.88
C ALA A 46 1.89 -3.05 -9.62
N LYS A 47 2.76 -3.69 -8.83
CA LYS A 47 2.67 -5.12 -8.49
C LYS A 47 2.77 -5.35 -6.98
N ILE A 48 2.24 -6.47 -6.53
CA ILE A 48 2.32 -6.95 -5.15
C ILE A 48 3.47 -7.94 -5.04
N PHE A 49 4.38 -7.69 -4.11
CA PHE A 49 5.27 -8.72 -3.59
C PHE A 49 4.61 -9.31 -2.33
N CYS A 50 4.18 -10.57 -2.40
CA CYS A 50 3.54 -11.20 -1.25
C CYS A 50 4.60 -11.59 -0.22
N LEU A 51 4.43 -11.14 1.02
CA LEU A 51 5.34 -11.44 2.13
C LEU A 51 5.29 -12.93 2.55
N VAL A 52 4.26 -13.64 2.13
CA VAL A 52 4.11 -15.08 2.33
C VAL A 52 4.11 -15.80 0.98
N PRO A 53 4.59 -17.06 0.91
CA PRO A 53 4.56 -17.84 -0.31
C PRO A 53 3.13 -17.93 -0.86
N LEU A 54 2.94 -17.48 -2.10
CA LEU A 54 1.64 -17.55 -2.77
C LEU A 54 1.22 -19.01 -2.92
N SER A 55 -0.01 -19.33 -2.54
CA SER A 55 -0.63 -20.61 -2.89
C SER A 55 -0.72 -20.75 -4.42
N LYS A 56 -0.71 -21.99 -4.94
CA LYS A 56 -0.75 -22.27 -6.40
C LYS A 56 -1.89 -21.55 -7.15
N ARG A 57 -2.93 -21.11 -6.43
CA ARG A 57 -4.14 -20.44 -6.95
C ARG A 57 -3.98 -18.93 -7.20
N GLN A 58 -2.88 -18.31 -6.77
CA GLN A 58 -2.68 -16.84 -6.82
C GLN A 58 -1.51 -16.39 -7.70
N LYS A 59 -1.11 -17.17 -8.70
CA LYS A 59 -0.04 -16.77 -9.65
C LYS A 59 -0.59 -15.94 -10.82
N ASN A 60 -1.12 -14.75 -10.55
CA ASN A 60 -1.38 -13.79 -11.62
C ASN A 60 -0.20 -12.82 -11.73
N GLU A 61 0.64 -12.98 -12.75
CA GLU A 61 1.87 -12.19 -12.96
C GLU A 61 1.63 -10.69 -13.25
N ASN A 62 0.39 -10.32 -13.59
CA ASN A 62 -0.02 -8.92 -13.72
C ASN A 62 -0.21 -8.27 -12.34
N ILE A 63 -0.58 -9.06 -11.33
CA ILE A 63 -0.83 -8.57 -9.97
C ILE A 63 0.40 -8.80 -9.10
N PHE A 64 1.00 -9.98 -9.17
CA PHE A 64 2.06 -10.43 -8.27
C PHE A 64 3.42 -10.46 -8.97
N VAL A 65 4.47 -10.17 -8.21
CA VAL A 65 5.86 -10.33 -8.62
C VAL A 65 6.59 -11.24 -7.63
N SER A 66 7.29 -12.25 -8.14
CA SER A 66 8.16 -13.14 -7.37
C SER A 66 9.62 -12.78 -7.55
N ASP A 67 10.02 -12.47 -8.79
CA ASP A 67 11.41 -12.28 -9.17
C ASP A 67 11.69 -10.80 -9.38
N ILE A 68 12.59 -10.27 -8.56
CA ILE A 68 12.97 -8.85 -8.56
C ILE A 68 14.46 -8.77 -8.86
N SER A 69 14.80 -8.17 -10.00
CA SER A 69 16.19 -8.02 -10.43
C SER A 69 16.91 -6.92 -9.63
N LEU A 70 18.24 -6.93 -9.67
CA LEU A 70 19.03 -5.83 -9.10
C LEU A 70 18.74 -4.50 -9.80
N PHE A 71 18.43 -4.53 -11.11
CA PHE A 71 18.05 -3.33 -11.85
C PHE A 71 16.76 -2.72 -11.28
N ASP A 72 15.75 -3.54 -10.98
CA ASP A 72 14.49 -3.08 -10.38
C ASP A 72 14.77 -2.46 -9.00
N LYS A 73 15.56 -3.12 -8.16
CA LYS A 73 15.91 -2.61 -6.81
C LYS A 73 16.54 -1.22 -6.83
N GLN A 74 17.33 -0.90 -7.87
CA GLN A 74 18.03 0.38 -7.95
C GLN A 74 17.20 1.50 -8.58
N ASN A 75 16.21 1.16 -9.40
CA ASN A 75 15.50 2.13 -10.23
C ASN A 75 14.02 2.30 -9.84
N ASP A 76 13.38 1.24 -9.36
CA ASP A 76 11.96 1.22 -9.01
C ASP A 76 11.74 1.60 -7.53
N ILE A 77 10.47 1.60 -7.11
CA ILE A 77 10.04 2.02 -5.77
C ILE A 77 9.41 0.83 -5.06
N VAL A 78 9.87 0.55 -3.84
CA VAL A 78 9.19 -0.38 -2.93
C VAL A 78 8.33 0.39 -1.94
N ILE A 79 7.12 -0.11 -1.69
CA ILE A 79 6.19 0.40 -0.68
C ILE A 79 5.88 -0.76 0.28
N TYR A 80 5.94 -0.53 1.59
CA TYR A 80 5.61 -1.60 2.55
C TYR A 80 5.07 -1.06 3.89
N PRO A 81 4.26 -1.86 4.60
CA PRO A 81 3.58 -1.40 5.81
C PRO A 81 4.51 -1.30 7.02
N GLU A 82 4.03 -0.63 8.07
CA GLU A 82 4.73 -0.43 9.35
C GLU A 82 5.17 -1.72 10.04
N ILE A 83 4.43 -2.81 9.82
CA ILE A 83 4.68 -4.10 10.47
C ILE A 83 5.92 -4.84 9.95
N VAL A 84 6.50 -4.38 8.84
CA VAL A 84 7.69 -4.99 8.24
C VAL A 84 8.95 -4.29 8.74
N THR A 85 9.92 -5.03 9.26
CA THR A 85 11.17 -4.45 9.78
C THR A 85 12.14 -4.08 8.65
N GLY A 86 12.77 -2.91 8.74
CA GLY A 86 13.81 -2.47 7.82
C GLY A 86 13.35 -2.38 6.36
N ASN A 87 14.27 -2.52 5.41
CA ASN A 87 13.97 -2.55 3.97
C ASN A 87 13.95 -4.01 3.48
N PRO A 88 12.76 -4.62 3.31
CA PRO A 88 12.63 -6.07 3.13
C PRO A 88 13.23 -6.60 1.82
N LEU A 89 13.33 -5.75 0.80
CA LEU A 89 13.76 -6.15 -0.53
C LEU A 89 15.05 -5.46 -0.99
N TYR A 90 15.65 -4.65 -0.12
CA TYR A 90 16.89 -3.89 -0.36
C TYR A 90 16.79 -2.93 -1.56
N PHE A 91 15.65 -2.27 -1.73
CA PHE A 91 15.48 -1.24 -2.76
C PHE A 91 16.17 0.05 -2.38
N ARG A 92 16.64 0.80 -3.38
CA ARG A 92 17.19 2.13 -3.16
C ARG A 92 16.10 3.15 -2.83
N ASN A 93 14.94 3.09 -3.51
CA ASN A 93 13.84 4.02 -3.31
C ASN A 93 12.76 3.34 -2.49
N VAL A 94 12.59 3.81 -1.25
CA VAL A 94 11.77 3.14 -0.24
C VAL A 94 10.67 4.07 0.25
N VAL A 95 9.45 3.53 0.31
CA VAL A 95 8.29 4.18 0.92
C VAL A 95 7.76 3.32 2.07
N ARG A 96 7.75 3.90 3.27
CA ARG A 96 7.10 3.34 4.45
C ARG A 96 5.65 3.83 4.50
N PHE A 97 4.69 2.92 4.54
CA PHE A 97 3.28 3.28 4.67
C PHE A 97 2.72 2.83 6.02
N MET A 98 2.51 3.78 6.94
CA MET A 98 2.00 3.51 8.27
C MET A 98 0.48 3.40 8.27
N LEU A 99 -0.01 2.17 8.44
CA LEU A 99 -1.43 1.84 8.52
C LEU A 99 -1.93 1.80 9.98
N ASN A 100 -1.01 1.81 10.94
CA ASN A 100 -1.26 1.90 12.37
C ASN A 100 -0.09 2.60 13.09
N LYS A 101 -0.18 2.70 14.43
CA LYS A 101 0.92 3.20 15.26
C LYS A 101 2.16 2.29 15.15
N PRO A 102 3.35 2.85 14.91
CA PRO A 102 4.61 2.09 14.89
C PRO A 102 4.78 1.19 16.11
N GLY A 103 5.14 -0.08 15.89
CA GLY A 103 5.36 -1.08 16.95
C GLY A 103 4.11 -1.68 17.60
N LEU A 104 2.90 -1.19 17.29
CA LEU A 104 1.68 -1.68 17.96
C LEU A 104 1.33 -3.13 17.60
N LEU A 105 1.44 -3.48 16.31
CA LEU A 105 1.14 -4.81 15.77
C LEU A 105 2.41 -5.56 15.36
N GLY A 106 3.58 -5.08 15.81
CA GLY A 106 4.90 -5.52 15.36
C GLY A 106 5.64 -4.45 14.56
N GLY A 107 6.74 -4.87 13.94
CA GLY A 107 7.64 -3.98 13.21
C GLY A 107 8.44 -3.05 14.12
N GLU A 108 8.92 -1.95 13.56
CA GLU A 108 9.79 -0.99 14.24
C GLU A 108 8.99 0.17 14.84
N THR A 109 9.50 0.73 15.94
CA THR A 109 8.94 1.96 16.55
C THR A 109 9.51 3.24 15.94
N LYS A 110 10.64 3.14 15.23
CA LYS A 110 11.31 4.23 14.54
C LYS A 110 11.81 3.72 13.19
N TYR A 111 11.63 4.53 12.14
CA TYR A 111 12.05 4.18 10.79
C TYR A 111 13.32 4.92 10.38
N HIS A 112 14.04 4.35 9.42
CA HIS A 112 15.25 4.97 8.90
C HIS A 112 14.91 6.29 8.18
N TYR A 113 15.72 7.33 8.38
CA TYR A 113 15.46 8.68 7.86
C TYR A 113 15.46 8.77 6.33
N GLY A 114 16.13 7.82 5.66
CA GLY A 114 16.16 7.71 4.20
C GLY A 114 14.90 7.11 3.57
N GLU A 115 13.95 6.62 4.39
CA GLU A 115 12.67 6.13 3.90
C GLU A 115 11.67 7.28 3.78
N LEU A 116 10.98 7.37 2.64
CA LEU A 116 9.86 8.31 2.51
C LEU A 116 8.65 7.76 3.26
N GLN A 117 8.07 8.55 4.15
CA GLN A 117 7.03 8.09 5.05
C GLN A 117 5.67 8.68 4.68
N PHE A 118 4.64 7.84 4.65
CA PHE A 118 3.23 8.24 4.58
C PHE A 118 2.45 7.58 5.71
N CYS A 119 1.41 8.25 6.20
CA CYS A 119 0.46 7.67 7.14
C CYS A 119 -0.93 7.57 6.52
N PHE A 120 -1.67 6.51 6.86
CA PHE A 120 -3.07 6.41 6.48
C PHE A 120 -3.91 7.38 7.31
N ASP A 121 -3.60 7.54 8.58
CA ASP A 121 -4.31 8.43 9.49
C ASP A 121 -3.33 9.24 10.35
N ARG A 122 -3.79 10.38 10.87
CA ARG A 122 -3.05 11.14 11.89
C ARG A 122 -2.82 10.31 13.15
N HIS A 123 -3.71 9.37 13.45
CA HIS A 123 -3.49 8.42 14.55
C HIS A 123 -2.25 7.54 14.34
N CYS A 124 -1.87 7.26 13.10
CA CYS A 124 -0.71 6.42 12.79
C CYS A 124 0.61 7.20 12.98
N HIS A 125 0.62 8.49 12.64
CA HIS A 125 1.78 9.36 12.78
C HIS A 125 1.37 10.84 12.75
N ASP A 126 1.93 11.64 13.66
CA ASP A 126 1.52 13.03 13.85
C ASP A 126 1.81 13.92 12.62
N THR A 127 3.05 13.87 12.12
CA THR A 127 3.54 14.83 11.13
C THR A 127 3.67 14.32 9.70
N ALA A 128 3.66 13.00 9.47
CA ALA A 128 3.84 12.44 8.14
C ALA A 128 2.70 12.90 7.17
N PRO A 129 2.98 13.03 5.87
CA PRO A 129 1.94 13.26 4.87
C PRO A 129 0.92 12.13 4.88
N MET A 130 -0.35 12.48 4.70
CA MET A 130 -1.44 11.52 4.73
C MET A 130 -1.76 11.00 3.34
N LEU A 131 -1.85 9.68 3.21
CA LEU A 131 -2.31 8.99 2.01
C LEU A 131 -3.52 8.11 2.37
N ARG A 132 -4.73 8.61 2.05
CA ARG A 132 -6.00 7.97 2.39
C ARG A 132 -6.74 7.48 1.16
N PHE A 133 -7.42 6.35 1.31
CA PHE A 133 -8.32 5.78 0.32
C PHE A 133 -9.71 5.66 0.92
N ASP A 134 -10.75 5.91 0.12
CA ASP A 134 -12.11 5.56 0.52
C ASP A 134 -12.26 4.03 0.44
N MET A 135 -12.25 3.38 1.60
CA MET A 135 -12.38 1.93 1.74
C MET A 135 -13.84 1.48 1.88
N ILE A 136 -14.77 2.44 1.99
CA ILE A 136 -16.18 2.16 2.21
C ILE A 136 -16.83 1.95 0.84
N ASN A 137 -17.39 0.75 0.64
CA ASN A 137 -18.29 0.56 -0.50
C ASN A 137 -19.62 1.24 -0.19
N ARG A 138 -19.78 2.47 -0.69
CA ARG A 138 -20.98 3.27 -0.48
C ARG A 138 -22.22 2.69 -1.15
N THR A 139 -22.07 1.82 -2.15
CA THR A 139 -23.22 1.17 -2.82
C THR A 139 -23.87 0.09 -1.97
N LEU A 140 -23.23 -0.36 -0.89
CA LEU A 140 -23.84 -1.28 0.08
C LEU A 140 -24.87 -0.58 0.97
N PHE A 141 -24.82 0.75 1.07
CA PHE A 141 -25.78 1.51 1.84
C PHE A 141 -26.98 1.81 0.94
N PHE A 142 -28.08 1.13 1.22
CA PHE A 142 -29.34 1.35 0.54
C PHE A 142 -30.01 2.61 1.11
N ASP A 143 -29.90 3.72 0.40
CA ASP A 143 -30.65 4.94 0.72
C ASP A 143 -32.04 4.84 0.08
N VAL A 144 -33.03 4.46 0.88
CA VAL A 144 -34.44 4.39 0.46
C VAL A 144 -35.11 5.76 0.34
N HIS A 145 -34.40 6.85 0.65
CA HIS A 145 -34.98 8.19 0.81
C HIS A 145 -36.21 8.23 1.74
N ALA A 146 -36.33 7.24 2.64
CA ALA A 146 -37.41 7.18 3.59
C ALA A 146 -37.28 8.31 4.62
N PRO A 147 -38.40 8.86 5.12
CA PRO A 147 -38.37 9.83 6.20
C PRO A 147 -37.58 9.28 7.39
N LYS A 148 -36.55 10.02 7.85
CA LYS A 148 -35.79 9.68 9.05
C LYS A 148 -36.62 10.01 10.29
N ASN A 149 -37.58 9.16 10.60
CA ASN A 149 -38.54 9.32 11.70
C ASN A 149 -38.07 8.69 13.01
N THR A 150 -36.95 7.97 13.00
CA THR A 150 -36.43 7.23 14.15
C THR A 150 -34.96 7.58 14.37
N ASN A 151 -34.59 7.83 15.62
CA ASN A 151 -33.19 7.99 16.01
C ASN A 151 -32.56 6.61 16.19
N CYS A 152 -31.45 6.37 15.50
CA CYS A 152 -30.62 5.19 15.71
C CYS A 152 -29.34 5.62 16.42
N PHE A 153 -28.94 4.87 17.45
CA PHE A 153 -27.67 5.06 18.13
C PHE A 153 -26.76 3.88 17.80
N PHE A 154 -25.50 4.17 17.46
CA PHE A 154 -24.49 3.15 17.23
C PHE A 154 -23.71 2.93 18.51
N VAL A 155 -23.88 1.75 19.12
CA VAL A 155 -23.05 1.30 20.24
C VAL A 155 -21.94 0.43 19.69
N HIS A 156 -20.70 0.92 19.77
CA HIS A 156 -19.55 0.12 19.36
C HIS A 156 -19.31 -1.02 20.37
N LYS A 157 -18.61 -2.06 19.94
CA LYS A 157 -18.23 -3.17 20.81
C LYS A 157 -17.40 -2.63 22.00
N GLY A 158 -17.93 -2.78 23.21
CA GLY A 158 -17.30 -2.34 24.46
C GLY A 158 -17.66 -0.93 24.95
N GLY A 159 -18.57 -0.20 24.28
CA GLY A 159 -19.08 1.07 24.78
C GLY A 159 -20.35 0.87 25.60
N GLU A 160 -20.48 1.58 26.73
CA GLU A 160 -21.78 1.83 27.34
C GLU A 160 -22.51 2.87 26.47
N GLY A 161 -23.75 2.57 26.09
CA GLY A 161 -24.55 3.45 25.23
C GLY A 161 -24.77 4.81 25.89
N ILE A 162 -24.58 5.88 25.13
CA ILE A 162 -24.91 7.26 25.52
C ILE A 162 -26.41 7.48 25.37
#